data_AF-A0A179GB43-F1
#
_entry.id   AF-A0A179GB43-F1
#
_cell.length_a   1.000
_cell.length_b   1.000
_cell.length_c   1.000
_cell.angle_alpha   90.00
_cell.angle_beta   90.00
_cell.angle_gamma   90.00
#
_symmetry.space_group_name_H-M   'P 1'
#
loop_
_entity.id
_entity.type
_entity.pdbx_description
1 polymer ?
#
loop_
_entity_poly.entity_id
_entity_poly.type
_entity_poly.pdbx_seq_one_letter_code
_entity_poly.pdbx_strand_id
1 'polypeptide(L)'
;MMEQLTLRSLATANHFMVFASSVIVTGIISHFLKVDSFRNAHIIYQEVIATITLAVSIVAMVLPFIHRYKGYLLPFNLIVSYLWLTSFIFSTQDWAGGRCPLNGPGSGDCGLKKTVIAFNFLAL
;
A
#
# COMPACT_ATOMS: atom_id res chain seq x y z
N MET A 1 -2.80 -33.00 -4.02
CA MET A 1 -3.91 -32.32 -3.29
C MET A 1 -3.37 -31.34 -2.24
N MET A 2 -2.40 -31.75 -1.41
CA MET A 2 -1.75 -30.89 -0.40
C MET A 2 -1.06 -29.65 -1.01
N GLU A 3 -0.35 -29.78 -2.14
CA GLU A 3 0.32 -28.67 -2.83
C GLU A 3 -0.63 -27.57 -3.35
N GLN A 4 -1.86 -27.91 -3.75
CA GLN A 4 -2.81 -26.89 -4.19
C GLN A 4 -3.39 -26.10 -3.03
N LEU A 5 -3.53 -26.73 -1.85
CA LEU A 5 -3.99 -26.06 -0.64
C LEU A 5 -2.93 -25.08 -0.13
N THR A 6 -1.65 -25.48 -0.12
CA THR A 6 -0.54 -24.61 0.28
C THR A 6 -0.42 -23.41 -0.66
N LEU A 7 -0.46 -23.61 -1.97
CA LEU A 7 -0.41 -22.51 -2.96
C LEU A 7 -1.56 -21.51 -2.79
N ARG A 8 -2.79 -21.99 -2.56
CA ARG A 8 -3.96 -21.13 -2.31
C ARG A 8 -3.82 -20.36 -1.00
N SER A 9 -3.37 -21.02 0.07
CA SER A 9 -3.15 -20.37 1.37
C SER A 9 -2.07 -19.28 1.31
N LEU A 10 -0.98 -19.54 0.60
CA LEU A 10 0.10 -18.58 0.36
C LEU A 10 -0.38 -17.39 -0.47
N ALA A 11 -1.16 -17.65 -1.53
CA ALA A 11 -1.74 -16.58 -2.35
C ALA A 11 -2.71 -15.70 -1.54
N THR A 12 -3.58 -16.30 -0.73
CA THR A 12 -4.49 -15.55 0.15
C THR A 12 -3.73 -14.76 1.22
N ALA A 13 -2.68 -15.35 1.82
CA ALA A 13 -1.83 -14.65 2.79
C ALA A 13 -1.12 -13.45 2.15
N ASN A 14 -0.62 -13.58 0.92
CA ASN A 14 -0.03 -12.48 0.18
C ASN A 14 -1.03 -11.34 -0.06
N HIS A 15 -2.23 -11.66 -0.54
CA HIS A 15 -3.29 -10.67 -0.69
C HIS A 15 -3.69 -10.02 0.64
N PHE A 16 -3.61 -10.74 1.76
CA PHE A 16 -3.83 -10.20 3.09
C PHE A 16 -2.73 -9.23 3.54
N MET A 17 -1.46 -9.52 3.27
CA MET A 17 -0.37 -8.59 3.57
C MET A 17 -0.49 -7.29 2.78
N VAL A 18 -0.85 -7.37 1.49
CA VAL A 18 -1.10 -6.18 0.64
C VAL A 18 -2.31 -5.39 1.15
N PHE A 19 -3.39 -6.08 1.50
CA PHE A 19 -4.58 -5.45 2.10
C PHE A 19 -4.22 -4.70 3.40
N ALA A 20 -3.58 -5.37 4.35
CA ALA A 20 -3.19 -4.77 5.62
C ALA A 20 -2.29 -3.54 5.42
N SER A 21 -1.32 -3.63 4.50
CA SER A 21 -0.42 -2.51 4.16
C SER A 21 -1.20 -1.35 3.56
N SER A 22 -2.14 -1.60 2.65
CA SER A 22 -2.99 -0.56 2.05
C SER A 22 -3.88 0.14 3.08
N VAL A 23 -4.48 -0.59 4.02
CA VAL A 23 -5.30 -0.02 5.11
C VAL A 23 -4.47 0.91 6.00
N ILE A 24 -3.27 0.47 6.39
CA ILE A 24 -2.38 1.25 7.26
C ILE A 24 -1.93 2.53 6.55
N VAL A 25 -1.48 2.43 5.30
CA VAL A 25 -1.01 3.60 4.52
C VAL A 25 -2.15 4.58 4.28
N THR A 26 -3.32 4.13 3.82
CA THR A 26 -4.50 5.00 3.66
C THR A 26 -4.89 5.65 4.99
N GLY A 27 -4.89 4.93 6.11
CA GLY A 27 -5.22 5.49 7.42
C GLY A 27 -4.28 6.61 7.86
N ILE A 28 -2.97 6.41 7.69
CA ILE A 28 -1.95 7.41 8.06
C ILE A 28 -2.01 8.63 7.12
N ILE A 29 -2.12 8.41 5.81
CA ILE A 29 -2.16 9.49 4.82
C ILE A 29 -3.46 10.30 4.96
N SER A 30 -4.63 9.65 5.08
CA SER A 30 -5.90 10.31 5.41
C SER A 30 -5.84 11.13 6.71
N HIS A 31 -5.14 10.62 7.74
CA HIS A 31 -4.92 11.39 8.98
C HIS A 31 -4.13 12.67 8.70
N PHE A 32 -3.04 12.59 7.95
CA PHE A 32 -2.24 13.75 7.56
C PHE A 32 -3.01 14.75 6.69
N LEU A 33 -3.84 14.29 5.74
CA LEU A 33 -4.70 15.18 4.94
C LEU A 33 -5.76 15.91 5.78
N LYS A 34 -6.16 15.34 6.92
CA LYS A 34 -7.13 15.94 7.82
C LYS A 34 -6.49 16.97 8.75
N VAL A 35 -5.30 16.66 9.27
CA VAL A 35 -4.59 17.50 10.26
C VAL A 35 -3.92 18.68 9.59
N ASP A 36 -3.35 18.49 8.41
CA ASP A 36 -2.62 19.52 7.69
C ASP A 36 -3.31 19.92 6.38
N SER A 37 -3.32 21.22 6.09
CA SER A 37 -3.78 21.74 4.79
C SER A 37 -2.75 21.51 3.66
N PHE A 38 -1.66 20.81 3.94
CA PHE A 38 -0.55 20.61 3.02
C PHE A 38 -0.87 19.49 2.01
N ARG A 39 -1.25 19.90 0.81
CA ARG A 39 -1.68 18.99 -0.28
C ARG A 39 -0.59 18.85 -1.33
N ASN A 40 0.44 18.07 -1.03
CA ASN A 40 1.47 17.73 -2.00
C ASN A 40 1.02 16.65 -2.97
N ALA A 41 1.49 16.74 -4.22
CA ALA A 41 1.21 15.77 -5.26
C ALA A 41 1.66 14.35 -4.86
N HIS A 42 2.78 14.21 -4.14
CA HIS A 42 3.29 12.92 -3.67
C HIS A 42 2.33 12.24 -2.69
N ILE A 43 1.66 13.01 -1.83
CA ILE A 43 0.76 12.49 -0.80
C ILE A 43 -0.57 12.09 -1.42
N ILE A 44 -1.10 12.92 -2.33
CA ILE A 44 -2.30 12.59 -3.09
C ILE A 44 -2.06 11.32 -3.91
N TYR A 45 -0.89 11.19 -4.54
CA TYR A 45 -0.50 9.98 -5.25
C TYR A 45 -0.51 8.74 -4.33
N GLN A 46 0.12 8.83 -3.15
CA GLN A 46 0.14 7.76 -2.16
C GLN A 46 -1.28 7.33 -1.72
N GLU A 47 -2.15 8.29 -1.44
CA GLU A 47 -3.55 8.03 -1.05
C GLU A 47 -4.33 7.32 -2.15
N VAL A 48 -4.20 7.77 -3.39
CA VAL A 48 -4.92 7.19 -4.54
C VAL A 48 -4.48 5.75 -4.79
N ILE A 49 -3.17 5.47 -4.77
CA ILE A 49 -2.65 4.12 -4.96
C ILE A 49 -3.06 3.20 -3.80
N ALA A 50 -2.99 3.68 -2.57
CA ALA A 50 -3.37 2.90 -1.40
C ALA A 50 -4.88 2.57 -1.41
N THR A 51 -5.75 3.52 -1.73
CA THR A 51 -7.21 3.32 -1.78
C THR A 51 -7.66 2.41 -2.93
N ILE A 52 -7.06 2.53 -4.12
CA ILE A 52 -7.33 1.62 -5.25
C ILE A 52 -6.88 0.19 -4.88
N THR A 53 -5.68 0.06 -4.29
CA THR A 53 -5.16 -1.23 -3.85
C THR A 53 -6.03 -1.86 -2.77
N LEU A 54 -6.54 -1.06 -1.83
CA LEU A 54 -7.46 -1.50 -0.79
C LEU A 54 -8.77 -2.06 -1.40
N ALA A 55 -9.38 -1.33 -2.33
CA ALA A 55 -10.59 -1.78 -3.00
C ALA A 55 -10.36 -3.10 -3.78
N VAL A 56 -9.25 -3.19 -4.50
CA VAL A 56 -8.96 -4.39 -5.30
C VAL A 56 -8.51 -5.57 -4.44
N SER A 57 -7.78 -5.34 -3.35
CA SER A 57 -7.35 -6.41 -2.43
C SER A 57 -8.52 -7.04 -1.67
N ILE A 58 -9.56 -6.26 -1.33
CA ILE A 58 -10.84 -6.81 -0.82
C ILE A 58 -11.46 -7.76 -1.84
N VAL A 59 -11.53 -7.33 -3.10
CA VAL A 59 -12.05 -8.17 -4.18
C VAL A 59 -11.17 -9.42 -4.35
N ALA A 60 -9.85 -9.26 -4.34
CA ALA A 60 -8.86 -10.35 -4.45
C ALA A 60 -8.95 -11.39 -3.31
N MET A 61 -9.38 -11.00 -2.10
CA MET A 61 -9.65 -11.93 -1.01
C MET A 61 -10.92 -12.78 -1.22
N VAL A 62 -11.92 -12.24 -1.91
CA VAL A 62 -13.20 -12.93 -2.20
C VAL A 62 -13.08 -13.81 -3.44
N LEU A 63 -12.20 -13.45 -4.36
CA LEU A 63 -11.87 -14.18 -5.57
C LEU A 63 -11.57 -15.70 -5.45
N PRO A 64 -10.78 -16.19 -4.46
CA PRO A 64 -10.49 -17.61 -4.33
C PRO A 64 -11.73 -18.48 -4.11
N PHE A 65 -12.88 -17.90 -3.76
CA PHE A 65 -14.17 -18.59 -3.68
C PHE A 65 -14.87 -18.75 -5.04
N ILE A 66 -14.43 -18.04 -6.08
CA ILE A 66 -15.00 -18.07 -7.43
C ILE A 66 -14.11 -18.94 -8.34
N HIS A 67 -14.58 -20.15 -8.62
CA HIS A 67 -13.89 -21.21 -9.40
C HIS A 67 -13.54 -20.85 -10.87
N ARG A 68 -13.79 -19.61 -11.33
CA ARG A 68 -13.61 -19.17 -12.73
C ARG A 68 -12.34 -18.33 -12.96
N TYR A 69 -11.55 -18.04 -11.92
CA TYR A 69 -10.43 -17.11 -12.02
C TYR A 69 -9.17 -17.72 -12.68
N LYS A 70 -9.02 -17.50 -13.99
CA LYS A 70 -7.88 -17.94 -14.82
C LYS A 70 -6.66 -17.00 -14.76
N GLY A 71 -6.30 -16.46 -13.60
CA GLY A 71 -5.08 -15.64 -13.47
C GLY A 71 -5.14 -14.24 -14.10
N TYR A 72 -6.33 -13.68 -14.32
CA TYR A 72 -6.50 -12.34 -14.90
C TYR A 72 -5.95 -11.20 -14.01
N LEU A 73 -5.68 -11.47 -12.73
CA LEU A 73 -5.07 -10.51 -11.80
C LEU A 73 -3.56 -10.37 -11.94
N LEU A 74 -2.89 -11.27 -12.67
CA LEU A 74 -1.44 -11.28 -12.79
C LEU A 74 -0.86 -9.98 -13.41
N PRO A 75 -1.39 -9.46 -14.54
CA PRO A 75 -0.94 -8.16 -15.06
C PRO A 75 -1.33 -6.99 -14.15
N PHE A 76 -2.47 -7.08 -13.46
CA PHE A 76 -2.92 -6.04 -12.54
C PHE A 76 -1.99 -5.92 -11.33
N ASN A 77 -1.61 -7.05 -10.73
CA ASN A 77 -0.66 -7.09 -9.61
C ASN A 77 0.69 -6.48 -10.00
N LEU A 78 1.20 -6.75 -11.21
CA LEU A 78 2.45 -6.17 -11.70
C LEU A 78 2.38 -4.64 -11.81
N ILE A 79 1.29 -4.10 -12.36
CA ILE A 79 1.08 -2.66 -12.47
C ILE A 79 1.02 -2.04 -11.08
N VAL A 80 0.26 -2.65 -10.17
CA VAL A 80 0.11 -2.16 -8.79
C VAL A 80 1.45 -2.18 -8.07
N SER A 81 2.25 -3.25 -8.15
CA SER A 81 3.59 -3.30 -7.55
C SER A 81 4.49 -2.15 -8.06
N TYR A 82 4.45 -1.82 -9.36
CA TYR A 82 5.22 -0.67 -9.89
C TYR A 82 4.77 0.69 -9.34
N LEU A 83 3.45 0.86 -9.15
CA LEU A 83 2.89 2.06 -8.53
C LEU A 83 3.28 2.17 -7.04
N TRP A 84 3.28 1.05 -6.31
CA TRP A 84 3.80 0.99 -4.94
C TRP A 84 5.29 1.26 -4.86
N LEU A 85 6.09 0.81 -5.82
CA LEU A 85 7.51 1.14 -5.90
C LEU A 85 7.71 2.66 -6.07
N THR A 86 6.90 3.30 -6.90
CA THR A 86 6.95 4.75 -7.08
C THR A 86 6.52 5.49 -5.80
N SER A 87 5.46 5.02 -5.15
CA SER A 87 5.01 5.52 -3.82
C SER A 87 6.14 5.43 -2.77
N PHE A 88 6.85 4.30 -2.75
CA PHE A 88 8.01 4.06 -1.88
C PHE A 88 9.13 5.05 -2.17
N ILE A 89 9.51 5.25 -3.44
CA ILE A 89 10.55 6.20 -3.84
C ILE A 89 10.21 7.63 -3.39
N PHE A 90 8.96 8.07 -3.57
CA PHE A 90 8.57 9.41 -3.10
C PHE A 90 8.59 9.53 -1.57
N SER A 91 8.05 8.54 -0.85
CA SER A 91 8.07 8.54 0.62
C SER A 91 9.49 8.56 1.21
N THR A 92 10.44 7.88 0.56
CA THR A 92 11.84 7.85 1.00
C THR A 92 12.56 9.16 0.66
N GLN A 93 12.32 9.76 -0.49
CA GLN A 93 12.92 11.05 -0.83
C GLN A 93 12.47 12.17 0.12
N ASP A 94 11.18 12.15 0.48
CA ASP A 94 10.57 13.16 1.33
C ASP A 94 10.93 12.97 2.82
N TRP A 95 10.94 11.73 3.34
CA TRP A 95 11.01 11.50 4.79
C TRP A 95 12.15 10.60 5.27
N ALA A 96 13.03 10.11 4.39
CA ALA A 96 14.19 9.33 4.84
C ALA A 96 15.27 10.20 5.52
N GLY A 97 15.99 9.57 6.45
CA GLY A 97 17.10 10.20 7.18
C GLY A 97 16.66 11.36 8.06
N GLY A 98 17.44 12.45 8.04
CA GLY A 98 17.21 13.66 8.85
C GLY A 98 16.19 14.65 8.27
N ARG A 99 15.52 14.33 7.16
CA ARG A 99 14.59 15.25 6.46
C ARG A 99 13.16 15.21 7.00
N CYS A 100 12.89 14.27 7.90
CA CYS A 100 11.57 14.09 8.49
C CYS A 100 10.92 15.34 9.16
N PRO A 101 11.65 16.20 9.91
CA PRO A 101 11.06 17.42 10.47
C PRO A 101 10.96 18.57 9.45
N LEU A 102 11.66 18.47 8.32
CA LEU A 102 11.76 19.55 7.33
C LEU A 102 10.66 19.46 6.25
N ASN A 103 10.20 18.25 5.95
CA ASN A 103 9.16 18.01 4.94
C ASN A 103 7.82 17.69 5.62
N GLY A 104 6.80 18.52 5.36
CA GLY A 104 5.42 18.27 5.80
C GLY A 104 4.82 17.02 5.13
N PRO A 105 3.63 16.54 5.54
CA PRO A 105 2.72 16.98 6.61
C PRO A 105 3.07 16.38 7.97
N GLY A 106 2.56 16.92 9.07
CA GLY A 106 2.82 16.47 10.45
C GLY A 106 4.24 16.84 10.89
N SER A 107 4.42 18.09 11.35
CA SER A 107 5.70 18.52 11.94
C SER A 107 5.98 17.71 13.21
N GLY A 108 6.94 16.80 13.15
CA GLY A 108 7.34 15.95 14.29
C GLY A 108 6.84 14.50 14.25
N ASP A 109 5.95 14.12 13.33
CA ASP A 109 5.39 12.76 13.24
C ASP A 109 6.28 11.76 12.47
N CYS A 110 7.55 11.71 12.86
CA CYS A 110 8.55 10.87 12.18
C CYS A 110 8.30 9.38 12.29
N GLY A 111 7.63 8.94 13.37
CA GLY A 111 7.20 7.56 13.51
C GLY A 111 6.25 7.17 12.39
N LEU A 112 5.17 7.93 12.22
CA LEU A 112 4.13 7.68 11.22
C LEU A 112 4.67 7.74 9.78
N LYS A 113 5.53 8.73 9.48
CA LYS A 113 6.19 8.83 8.15
C LYS A 113 7.06 7.62 7.83
N LYS A 114 7.83 7.14 8.81
CA LYS A 114 8.66 5.92 8.66
C LYS A 114 7.81 4.66 8.54
N THR A 115 6.68 4.61 9.23
CA THR A 115 5.69 3.54 9.06
C THR A 115 5.19 3.48 7.63
N VAL A 116 4.82 4.62 7.02
CA VAL A 116 4.41 4.66 5.60
C VAL A 116 5.50 4.11 4.68
N ILE A 117 6.77 4.49 4.88
CA ILE A 117 7.89 3.96 4.09
C ILE A 117 7.98 2.42 4.20
N ALA A 118 7.89 1.89 5.42
CA ALA A 118 7.99 0.45 5.66
C ALA A 118 6.82 -0.33 5.04
N PHE A 119 5.59 0.16 5.19
CA PHE A 119 4.41 -0.51 4.64
C PHE A 119 4.26 -0.34 3.13
N ASN A 120 4.77 0.75 2.54
CA ASN A 120 4.93 0.86 1.10
C ASN A 120 5.82 -0.24 0.52
N PHE A 121 6.89 -0.62 1.24
CA PHE A 121 7.77 -1.71 0.83
C PHE A 121 7.11 -3.09 0.98
N LEU A 122 6.30 -3.29 2.03
CA LEU A 122 5.57 -4.54 2.25
C LEU A 122 4.43 -4.80 1.25
N ALA A 123 3.89 -3.73 0.65
CA ALA A 123 2.81 -3.82 -0.33
C ALA A 123 3.31 -4.13 -1.76
N LEU A 124 4.63 -4.06 -2.00
CA LEU A 124 5.27 -4.35 -3.28
C LEU A 124 5.17 -5.84 -3.65
#